data_AF-A0A417V5Q6-F1
#
_entry.id   AF-A0A417V5Q6-F1
#
_cell.length_a   1.000
_cell.length_b   1.000
_cell.length_c   1.000
_cell.angle_alpha   90.00
_cell.angle_beta   90.00
_cell.angle_gamma   90.00
#
_symmetry.space_group_name_H-M   'P 1'
#
loop_
_entity.id
_entity.type
_entity.pdbx_description
1 polymer ?
#
loop_
_entity_poly.entity_id
_entity_poly.type
_entity_poly.pdbx_seq_one_letter_code
_entity_poly.pdbx_strand_id
1 'polypeptide(L)'
;MGYKKFTTEFKRKVVAESNARHEVKSVAKEYGIDSSTLFKWKKQNLDEDKEENAPYSREYIKMVVKTRLTKNNTSKSCSQMFKIPEYLITFWTEKFGDEVRKEIEAEQQRNKRKPRGIHVTSSAVYWK
;
A
#
# COMPACT_ATOMS: atom_id res chain seq x y z
N MET A 1 20.56 30.95 11.55
CA MET A 1 19.97 30.91 10.20
C MET A 1 18.64 30.19 10.27
N GLY A 2 17.52 30.89 10.07
CA GLY A 2 16.18 30.29 10.14
C GLY A 2 15.92 29.40 8.92
N TYR A 3 15.55 28.15 9.14
CA TYR A 3 15.16 27.25 8.07
C TYR A 3 13.84 27.75 7.46
N LYS A 4 13.88 28.22 6.21
CA LYS A 4 12.68 28.56 5.44
C LYS A 4 11.86 27.28 5.26
N LYS A 5 10.72 27.18 5.94
CA LYS A 5 9.82 26.02 5.82
C LYS A 5 9.01 26.15 4.54
N PHE A 6 9.28 25.29 3.56
CA PHE A 6 8.49 25.18 2.34
C PHE A 6 7.36 24.17 2.52
N THR A 7 6.17 24.48 2.03
CA THR A 7 5.02 23.57 2.01
C THR A 7 5.29 22.37 1.09
N THR A 8 4.69 21.22 1.40
CA THR A 8 4.89 19.99 0.63
C THR A 8 4.42 20.12 -0.82
N GLU A 9 3.31 20.80 -1.05
CA GLU A 9 2.77 21.07 -2.40
C GLU A 9 3.73 21.89 -3.26
N PHE A 10 4.35 22.91 -2.67
CA PHE A 10 5.34 23.73 -3.37
C PHE A 10 6.56 22.90 -3.77
N LYS A 11 7.07 22.06 -2.86
CA LYS A 11 8.20 21.16 -3.17
C LYS A 11 7.89 20.24 -4.35
N ARG A 12 6.69 19.65 -4.38
CA ARG A 12 6.24 18.76 -5.47
C ARG A 12 6.17 19.49 -6.80
N LYS A 13 5.60 20.71 -6.83
CA LYS A 13 5.52 21.52 -8.06
C LYS A 13 6.91 21.80 -8.64
N VAL A 14 7.84 22.28 -7.81
CA VAL A 14 9.19 22.64 -8.26
C VAL A 14 9.97 21.40 -8.72
N VAL A 15 9.81 20.26 -8.04
CA VAL A 15 10.44 19.00 -8.46
C VAL A 15 9.86 18.49 -9.79
N ALA A 16 8.54 18.56 -9.98
CA ALA A 16 7.90 18.16 -11.23
C ALA A 16 8.40 19.01 -12.42
N GLU A 17 8.53 20.33 -12.23
CA GLU A 17 9.06 21.23 -13.25
C GLU A 17 10.54 20.99 -13.54
N SER A 18 11.35 20.74 -12.50
CA SER A 18 12.76 20.37 -12.69
C SER A 18 12.92 19.04 -13.42
N ASN A 19 12.01 18.09 -13.20
CA ASN A 19 12.00 16.82 -13.93
C ASN A 19 11.59 17.02 -15.39
N ALA A 20 10.55 17.81 -15.66
CA ALA A 20 10.07 18.08 -17.02
C ALA A 20 11.12 18.80 -17.89
N ARG A 21 11.85 19.75 -17.31
CA ARG A 21 12.89 20.51 -18.02
C ARG A 21 14.26 19.84 -18.02
N HIS A 22 14.44 18.75 -17.26
CA HIS A 22 15.75 18.11 -16.99
C HIS A 22 16.85 19.06 -16.45
N GLU A 23 16.46 20.21 -15.87
CA GLU A 23 17.38 21.24 -15.40
C GLU A 23 17.13 21.57 -13.92
N VAL A 24 18.11 21.31 -13.06
CA VAL A 24 18.03 21.60 -11.61
C VAL A 24 18.46 23.02 -11.31
N LYS A 25 19.55 23.50 -11.94
CA LYS A 25 20.15 24.80 -11.61
C LYS A 25 19.29 25.98 -12.07
N SER A 26 18.71 25.88 -13.27
CA SER A 26 17.86 26.93 -13.85
C SER A 26 16.57 27.09 -13.03
N VAL A 27 15.86 25.99 -12.80
CA VAL A 27 14.63 25.96 -11.99
C VAL A 27 14.89 26.41 -10.55
N ALA A 28 15.98 25.95 -9.92
CA ALA A 28 16.34 26.42 -8.57
C ALA A 28 16.51 27.95 -8.52
N LYS A 29 17.15 28.54 -9.53
CA LYS A 29 17.35 29.99 -9.64
C LYS A 29 16.04 30.75 -9.84
N GLU A 30 15.14 30.27 -10.70
CA GLU A 30 13.81 30.86 -10.94
C GLU A 30 12.98 30.94 -9.65
N TYR A 31 13.05 29.89 -8.83
CA TYR A 31 12.29 29.80 -7.57
C TYR A 31 13.03 30.38 -6.35
N GLY A 32 14.25 30.90 -6.52
CA GLY A 32 15.06 31.44 -5.43
C GLY A 32 15.45 30.39 -4.38
N ILE A 33 15.63 29.14 -4.81
CA ILE A 33 15.98 27.99 -3.97
C ILE A 33 17.42 27.60 -4.27
N ASP A 34 18.14 27.12 -3.27
CA ASP A 34 19.46 26.56 -3.50
C ASP A 34 19.39 25.25 -4.30
N SER A 35 20.26 25.11 -5.31
CA SER A 35 20.28 23.94 -6.18
C SER A 35 20.47 22.62 -5.43
N SER A 36 21.22 22.62 -4.31
CA SER A 36 21.38 21.42 -3.47
C SER A 36 20.09 21.05 -2.74
N THR A 37 19.25 22.03 -2.41
CA THR A 37 17.95 21.81 -1.77
C THR A 37 16.98 21.16 -2.74
N LEU A 38 16.93 21.64 -3.99
CA LEU A 38 16.12 21.03 -5.04
C LEU A 38 16.60 19.61 -5.37
N PHE A 39 17.92 19.37 -5.38
CA PHE A 39 18.47 18.03 -5.56
C PHE A 39 18.05 17.07 -4.44
N LYS A 40 18.05 17.53 -3.18
CA LYS A 40 17.52 16.76 -2.04
C LYS A 40 16.04 16.45 -2.19
N TRP A 41 15.21 17.41 -2.63
CA TRP A 41 13.79 17.16 -2.84
C TRP A 41 13.51 16.19 -3.98
N LYS A 42 14.30 16.24 -5.06
CA LYS A 42 14.20 15.28 -6.16
C LYS A 42 14.52 13.86 -5.69
N LYS A 43 15.57 13.70 -4.88
CA LYS A 43 15.92 12.41 -4.23
C LYS A 43 14.81 11.92 -3.28
N GLN A 44 14.17 12.83 -2.54
CA GLN A 44 13.08 12.49 -1.61
C GLN A 44 11.74 12.19 -2.31
N ASN A 45 11.44 12.81 -3.46
CA ASN A 45 10.24 12.45 -4.24
C ASN A 45 10.41 11.06 -4.88
N LEU A 46 11.63 10.70 -5.32
CA LEU A 46 11.96 9.31 -5.70
C LEU A 46 11.76 8.32 -4.55
N ASP A 47 11.87 8.77 -3.29
CA ASP A 47 11.57 7.96 -2.12
C ASP A 47 10.05 7.85 -1.83
N GLU A 48 9.19 8.73 -2.36
CA GLU A 48 7.73 8.55 -2.31
C GLU A 48 7.29 7.45 -3.29
N ASP A 49 7.97 7.33 -4.44
CA ASP A 49 7.78 6.23 -5.41
C ASP A 49 8.42 4.89 -4.93
N LYS A 50 9.13 4.87 -3.80
CA LYS A 50 9.67 3.63 -3.21
C LYS A 50 8.60 2.67 -2.68
N GLU A 51 7.31 2.97 -2.81
CA GLU A 51 6.30 1.93 -2.63
C GLU A 51 6.56 0.73 -3.57
N GLU A 52 7.25 0.95 -4.70
CA GLU A 52 7.72 -0.11 -5.61
C GLU A 52 9.05 -0.79 -5.19
N ASN A 53 9.88 -0.14 -4.37
CA ASN A 53 11.11 -0.71 -3.79
C ASN A 53 10.88 -1.28 -2.38
N ALA A 54 9.63 -1.52 -2.00
CA ALA A 54 9.34 -2.29 -0.82
C ALA A 54 9.84 -3.74 -1.05
N PRO A 55 10.56 -4.36 -0.10
CA PRO A 55 10.97 -5.77 -0.23
C PRO A 55 9.79 -6.75 -0.36
N TYR A 56 8.57 -6.26 -0.23
CA TYR A 56 7.34 -7.02 -0.26
C TYR A 56 6.33 -6.34 -1.18
N SER A 57 5.73 -7.12 -2.09
CA SER A 57 4.65 -6.63 -2.94
C SER A 57 3.43 -6.22 -2.09
N ARG A 58 2.68 -5.25 -2.58
CA ARG A 58 1.46 -4.77 -1.91
C ARG A 58 0.44 -5.90 -1.69
N GLU A 59 0.31 -6.80 -2.66
CA GLU A 59 -0.56 -7.98 -2.58
C GLU A 59 -0.14 -8.92 -1.44
N TYR A 60 1.17 -9.16 -1.29
CA TYR A 60 1.70 -9.99 -0.22
C TYR A 60 1.45 -9.36 1.16
N ILE A 61 1.68 -8.05 1.30
CA ILE A 61 1.38 -7.30 2.53
C ILE A 61 -0.10 -7.44 2.90
N LYS A 62 -1.02 -7.23 1.94
CA LYS A 62 -2.46 -7.38 2.15
C LYS A 62 -2.83 -8.80 2.60
N MET A 63 -2.22 -9.83 2.00
CA MET A 63 -2.46 -11.24 2.36
C MET A 63 -2.04 -11.54 3.80
N VAL A 64 -0.87 -11.04 4.24
CA VAL A 64 -0.39 -11.19 5.62
C VAL A 64 -1.34 -10.49 6.61
N VAL A 65 -1.76 -9.27 6.30
CA VAL A 65 -2.71 -8.50 7.12
C VAL A 65 -4.08 -9.19 7.18
N LYS A 66 -4.58 -9.72 6.06
CA LYS A 66 -5.83 -10.50 5.99
C LYS A 66 -5.75 -11.74 6.88
N THR A 67 -4.62 -12.45 6.86
CA THR A 67 -4.39 -13.64 7.70
C THR A 67 -4.38 -13.30 9.19
N ARG A 68 -3.81 -12.15 9.57
CA ARG A 68 -3.84 -11.65 10.94
C ARG A 68 -5.27 -11.37 11.41
N LEU A 69 -6.05 -10.67 10.57
CA LEU A 69 -7.40 -10.19 10.90
C LEU A 69 -8.46 -11.30 10.89
N THR A 70 -8.32 -12.32 10.05
CA THR A 70 -9.36 -13.37 9.89
C THR A 70 -9.30 -14.48 10.93
N LYS A 71 -8.12 -14.80 11.47
CA LYS A 71 -7.90 -15.96 12.35
C LYS A 71 -7.61 -15.63 13.81
N ASN A 72 -7.77 -14.37 14.23
CA ASN A 72 -7.32 -13.87 15.56
C ASN A 72 -5.86 -14.24 15.86
N ASN A 73 -5.02 -14.25 14.83
CA ASN A 73 -3.61 -14.60 14.95
C ASN A 73 -2.85 -13.42 15.59
N THR A 74 -2.00 -13.73 16.58
CA THR A 74 -1.10 -12.72 17.16
C THR A 74 -0.02 -12.34 16.14
N SER A 75 0.52 -11.11 16.24
CA SER A 75 1.60 -10.65 15.37
C SER A 75 2.80 -11.62 15.40
N LYS A 76 3.10 -12.19 16.58
CA LYS A 76 4.09 -13.25 16.78
C LYS A 76 3.81 -14.52 15.97
N SER A 77 2.56 -14.99 15.92
CA SER A 77 2.21 -16.19 15.12
C SER A 77 2.35 -15.93 13.61
N CYS A 78 1.94 -14.75 13.13
CA CYS A 78 2.15 -14.35 11.74
C CYS A 78 3.64 -14.19 11.42
N SER A 79 4.43 -13.69 12.36
CA SER A 79 5.89 -13.57 12.21
C SER A 79 6.54 -14.92 11.95
N GLN A 80 6.16 -15.95 12.72
CA GLN A 80 6.67 -17.31 12.55
C GLN A 80 6.19 -17.96 11.24
N MET A 81 4.93 -17.75 10.86
CA MET A 81 4.35 -18.33 9.64
C MET A 81 4.97 -17.74 8.37
N PHE A 82 5.14 -16.43 8.30
CA PHE A 82 5.59 -15.74 7.10
C PHE A 82 7.09 -15.41 7.12
N LYS A 83 7.79 -15.71 8.22
CA LYS A 83 9.20 -15.35 8.46
C LYS A 83 9.45 -13.84 8.33
N ILE A 84 8.50 -13.03 8.79
CA ILE A 84 8.55 -11.56 8.74
C ILE A 84 8.72 -11.03 10.16
N PRO A 85 9.57 -10.00 10.38
CA PRO A 85 9.66 -9.33 11.67
C PRO A 85 8.29 -8.84 12.20
N GLU A 86 8.06 -9.03 13.50
CA GLU A 86 6.79 -8.69 14.14
C GLU A 86 6.41 -7.20 13.99
N TYR A 87 7.41 -6.30 14.07
CA TYR A 87 7.19 -4.86 13.94
C TYR A 87 6.66 -4.46 12.55
N LEU A 88 7.00 -5.21 11.49
CA LEU A 88 6.48 -4.95 10.15
C LEU A 88 5.02 -5.35 10.05
N ILE A 89 4.64 -6.46 10.68
CA ILE A 89 3.25 -6.95 10.69
C ILE A 89 2.35 -5.97 11.45
N THR A 90 2.82 -5.44 12.59
CA THR A 90 2.07 -4.42 13.33
C THR A 90 1.92 -3.15 12.50
N PHE A 91 3.02 -2.65 11.91
CA PHE A 91 3.00 -1.48 11.04
C PHE A 91 2.06 -1.64 9.84
N TRP A 92 2.11 -2.78 9.14
CA TRP A 92 1.23 -3.03 8.02
C TRP A 92 -0.23 -3.14 8.42
N THR A 93 -0.52 -3.68 9.61
CA THR A 93 -1.91 -3.75 10.07
C THR A 93 -2.44 -2.38 10.45
N GLU A 94 -1.62 -1.50 11.03
CA GLU A 94 -2.00 -0.12 11.29
C GLU A 94 -2.24 0.66 10.00
N LYS A 95 -1.36 0.47 8.99
CA LYS A 95 -1.43 1.20 7.72
C LYS A 95 -2.53 0.69 6.77
N PHE A 96 -2.71 -0.63 6.66
CA PHE A 96 -3.59 -1.27 5.66
C PHE A 96 -4.78 -2.02 6.28
N GLY A 97 -4.88 -2.08 7.61
CA GLY A 97 -5.90 -2.89 8.28
C GLY A 97 -7.33 -2.49 7.92
N ASP A 98 -7.60 -1.20 7.76
CA ASP A 98 -8.95 -0.70 7.44
C ASP A 98 -9.35 -0.98 5.99
N GLU A 99 -8.41 -0.91 5.06
CA GLU A 99 -8.62 -1.31 3.66
C GLU A 99 -8.96 -2.81 3.59
N VAL A 100 -8.16 -3.64 4.25
CA VAL A 100 -8.33 -5.09 4.26
C VAL A 100 -9.62 -5.52 4.99
N ARG A 101 -10.01 -4.84 6.08
CA ARG A 101 -11.29 -5.10 6.77
C ARG A 101 -12.48 -4.88 5.84
N LYS A 102 -12.51 -3.76 5.11
CA LYS A 102 -13.56 -3.48 4.13
C LYS A 102 -13.61 -4.51 3.01
N GLU A 103 -12.45 -4.96 2.52
CA GLU A 103 -12.38 -6.04 1.52
C GLU A 103 -12.95 -7.37 2.07
N ILE A 104 -12.62 -7.75 3.30
CA ILE A 104 -13.15 -8.96 3.96
C ILE A 104 -14.68 -8.87 4.10
N GLU A 105 -15.19 -7.74 4.57
CA GLU A 105 -16.64 -7.51 4.72
C GLU A 105 -17.37 -7.57 3.38
N ALA A 106 -16.82 -6.94 2.34
CA ALA A 106 -17.38 -6.99 1.00
C ALA A 106 -17.41 -8.42 0.43
N GLU A 107 -16.36 -9.21 0.68
CA GLU A 107 -16.28 -10.61 0.25
C GLU A 107 -17.30 -11.49 1.00
N GLN A 108 -17.47 -11.29 2.31
CA GLN A 108 -18.51 -11.96 3.10
C GLN A 108 -19.92 -11.62 2.60
N GLN A 109 -20.19 -10.35 2.29
CA GLN A 109 -21.49 -9.93 1.75
C GLN A 109 -21.76 -10.53 0.37
N ARG A 110 -20.74 -10.62 -0.50
CA ARG A 110 -20.86 -11.31 -1.80
C ARG A 110 -21.15 -12.79 -1.64
N ASN A 111 -20.47 -13.47 -0.71
CA ASN A 111 -20.69 -14.90 -0.47
C ASN A 111 -22.08 -15.19 0.13
N LYS A 112 -22.63 -14.30 0.96
CA LYS A 112 -24.02 -14.41 1.44
C LYS A 112 -25.06 -14.25 0.33
N ARG A 113 -24.75 -13.50 -0.72
CA ARG A 113 -25.63 -13.28 -1.89
C ARG A 113 -25.56 -14.39 -2.93
N LYS A 114 -24.61 -15.32 -2.85
CA LYS A 114 -24.59 -16.48 -3.73
C LYS A 114 -25.73 -17.43 -3.31
N PRO A 115 -26.64 -17.80 -4.22
CA PRO A 115 -27.65 -18.80 -3.91
C PRO A 115 -26.94 -20.08 -3.48
N ARG A 116 -27.26 -20.60 -2.29
CA ARG A 116 -26.78 -21.91 -1.85
C ARG A 116 -27.22 -22.89 -2.92
N GLY A 117 -26.26 -23.58 -3.53
CA GLY A 117 -26.49 -24.42 -4.69
C GLY A 117 -27.72 -25.30 -4.51
N ILE A 118 -28.57 -25.30 -5.52
CA ILE A 118 -29.64 -26.28 -5.70
C ILE A 118 -28.95 -27.65 -5.59
N HIS A 119 -29.22 -28.38 -4.52
CA HIS A 119 -28.77 -29.75 -4.40
C HIS A 119 -29.63 -30.56 -5.37
N VAL A 120 -29.16 -30.72 -6.61
CA VAL A 120 -29.81 -31.60 -7.58
C VAL A 120 -29.50 -33.03 -7.14
N THR A 121 -30.38 -33.63 -6.35
CA THR A 121 -30.39 -35.07 -6.14
C THR A 121 -30.85 -35.72 -7.44
N SER A 122 -29.89 -36.15 -8.26
CA SER A 122 -30.18 -37.00 -9.43
C SER A 122 -30.55 -38.40 -8.92
N SER A 123 -31.78 -38.57 -8.44
CA SER A 123 -32.42 -39.88 -8.38
C SER A 123 -32.89 -40.20 -9.78
N ALA A 124 -31.98 -40.71 -10.62
CA ALA A 124 -32.32 -41.29 -11.90
C ALA A 124 -33.26 -42.47 -11.67
N VAL A 125 -34.53 -42.25 -11.96
CA VAL A 125 -35.60 -43.22 -11.93
C VAL A 125 -35.32 -44.28 -12.99
N TYR A 126 -34.92 -45.48 -12.58
CA TYR A 126 -34.97 -46.66 -13.43
C TYR A 126 -36.44 -47.10 -13.53
N TRP A 127 -37.08 -46.82 -14.66
CA TRP A 127 -38.29 -47.52 -15.07
C TRP A 127 -37.89 -48.81 -15.79
N LYS A 128 -38.52 -49.92 -15.39
CA LYS A 128 -38.43 -51.24 -16.00
C LYS A 128 -39.81 -51.61 -16.55
#